data_AF-A0A962LRF9-F1
#
_entry.id   AF-A0A962LRF9-F1
#
_cell.length_a   1.000
_cell.length_b   1.000
_cell.length_c   1.000
_cell.angle_alpha   90.00
_cell.angle_beta   90.00
_cell.angle_gamma   90.00
#
_symmetry.space_group_name_H-M   'P 1'
#
loop_
_entity.id
_entity.type
_entity.pdbx_description
1 polymer ?
#
loop_
_entity_poly.entity_id
_entity_poly.type
_entity_poly.pdbx_seq_one_letter_code
_entity_poly.pdbx_strand_id
1 'polypeptide(L)'
;MIKQSVSAVVFSLLAAMPAVHADELADAAQALCEKVKSCAMAQMEGQELTPETRQMMQPMLDSMCTQVRSRVSAVPSSHALYQPAVACMQSMNTLTCENMQDAGEIVTPECEEYEQLVSESGAAN
;
A
#
# COMPACT_ATOMS: atom_id res chain seq x y z
N MET A 1 34.76 -52.07 -26.91
CA MET A 1 35.53 -51.38 -25.86
C MET A 1 34.93 -49.99 -25.68
N ILE A 2 34.18 -49.82 -24.59
CA ILE A 2 33.42 -48.62 -24.24
C ILE A 2 34.35 -47.74 -23.40
N LYS A 3 34.62 -46.50 -23.82
CA LYS A 3 35.40 -45.55 -23.02
C LYS A 3 34.51 -44.35 -22.69
N GLN A 4 33.95 -44.41 -21.49
CA GLN A 4 33.21 -43.34 -20.84
C GLN A 4 34.12 -42.11 -20.70
N SER A 5 33.65 -40.96 -21.16
CA SER A 5 34.09 -39.66 -20.67
C SER A 5 32.82 -38.89 -20.30
N VAL A 6 32.40 -39.07 -19.06
CA VAL A 6 31.36 -38.29 -18.39
C VAL A 6 31.88 -36.86 -18.32
N SER A 7 31.39 -35.99 -19.20
CA SER A 7 31.52 -34.55 -19.02
C SER A 7 30.11 -33.99 -18.96
N ALA A 8 29.52 -34.13 -17.77
CA ALA A 8 28.27 -33.49 -17.42
C ALA A 8 28.51 -31.98 -17.30
N VAL A 9 28.48 -31.28 -18.44
CA VAL A 9 28.33 -29.82 -18.45
C VAL A 9 26.82 -29.55 -18.34
N VAL A 10 26.27 -29.78 -17.14
CA VAL A 10 24.99 -29.21 -16.74
C VAL A 10 25.28 -27.74 -16.44
N PHE A 11 25.24 -26.91 -17.48
CA PHE A 11 25.31 -25.47 -17.35
C PHE A 11 24.00 -25.03 -16.69
N SER A 12 24.02 -24.91 -15.36
CA SER A 12 22.95 -24.32 -14.58
C SER A 12 22.71 -22.89 -15.08
N LEU A 13 21.70 -22.72 -15.94
CA LEU A 13 21.01 -21.45 -16.14
C LEU A 13 20.38 -21.07 -14.80
N LEU A 14 21.15 -20.42 -13.92
CA LEU A 14 20.57 -19.56 -12.89
C LEU A 14 19.92 -18.41 -13.66
N ALA A 15 18.62 -18.54 -13.92
CA ALA A 15 17.80 -17.45 -14.39
C ALA A 15 17.97 -16.29 -13.40
N ALA A 16 18.60 -15.21 -13.85
CA ALA A 16 18.51 -13.91 -13.21
C ALA A 16 17.04 -13.52 -13.27
N MET A 17 16.26 -13.90 -12.25
CA MET A 17 14.94 -13.36 -12.05
C MET A 17 15.16 -11.85 -11.82
N PRO A 18 14.59 -10.97 -12.65
CA PRO A 18 14.56 -9.57 -12.29
C PRO A 18 13.88 -9.50 -10.94
N ALA A 19 14.57 -8.96 -9.95
CA ALA A 19 13.94 -8.55 -8.71
C ALA A 19 12.92 -7.49 -9.13
N VAL A 20 11.65 -7.91 -9.26
CA VAL A 20 10.53 -6.99 -9.24
C VAL A 20 10.62 -6.33 -7.87
N HIS A 21 11.23 -5.15 -7.84
CA HIS A 21 11.19 -4.30 -6.67
C HIS A 21 9.73 -3.88 -6.53
N ALA A 22 9.01 -4.59 -5.67
CA ALA A 22 7.70 -4.16 -5.23
C ALA A 22 7.90 -2.81 -4.52
N ASP A 23 7.17 -1.79 -4.95
CA ASP A 23 7.14 -0.51 -4.27
C ASP A 23 6.21 -0.67 -3.06
N GLU A 24 6.80 -1.09 -1.93
CA GLU A 24 6.07 -1.44 -0.71
C GLU A 24 5.18 -0.30 -0.21
N LEU A 25 5.64 0.95 -0.34
CA LEU A 25 4.85 2.12 0.04
C LEU A 25 3.66 2.32 -0.88
N ALA A 26 3.84 2.16 -2.19
CA ALA A 26 2.72 2.25 -3.13
C ALA A 26 1.71 1.12 -2.95
N ASP A 27 2.18 -0.08 -2.62
CA ASP A 27 1.29 -1.22 -2.37
C ASP A 27 0.57 -1.09 -1.03
N ALA A 28 1.23 -0.60 0.03
CA ALA A 28 0.60 -0.29 1.31
C ALA A 28 -0.45 0.82 1.16
N ALA A 29 -0.14 1.89 0.40
CA ALA A 29 -1.09 2.96 0.11
C ALA A 29 -2.29 2.47 -0.70
N GLN A 30 -2.07 1.61 -1.70
CA GLN A 30 -3.15 1.01 -2.47
C GLN A 30 -4.06 0.16 -1.58
N ALA A 31 -3.47 -0.71 -0.74
CA ALA A 31 -4.22 -1.58 0.16
C ALA A 31 -5.08 -0.76 1.13
N LEU A 32 -4.49 0.26 1.76
CA LEU A 32 -5.21 1.16 2.65
C LEU A 32 -6.33 1.93 1.91
N CYS A 33 -6.09 2.38 0.68
CA CYS A 33 -7.11 3.08 -0.07
C CYS A 33 -8.30 2.18 -0.43
N GLU A 34 -8.06 0.95 -0.87
CA GLU A 34 -9.13 -0.02 -1.13
C GLU A 34 -9.94 -0.32 0.14
N LYS A 35 -9.28 -0.38 1.29
CA LYS A 35 -9.94 -0.53 2.59
C LYS A 35 -10.84 0.68 2.89
N VAL A 36 -10.33 1.91 2.77
CA VAL A 36 -11.11 3.13 2.99
C VAL A 36 -12.31 3.20 2.04
N LYS A 37 -12.10 2.90 0.75
CA LYS A 37 -13.16 2.80 -0.25
C LYS A 37 -14.22 1.77 0.14
N SER A 38 -13.82 0.57 0.55
CA SER A 38 -14.74 -0.47 1.02
C SER A 38 -15.53 0.00 2.23
N CYS A 39 -14.89 0.69 3.18
CA CYS A 39 -15.54 1.23 4.35
C CYS A 39 -16.54 2.34 4.00
N ALA A 40 -16.19 3.25 3.09
CA ALA A 40 -17.10 4.29 2.60
C ALA A 40 -18.31 3.67 1.90
N MET A 41 -18.11 2.68 1.03
CA MET A 41 -19.21 2.00 0.34
C MET A 41 -20.14 1.27 1.32
N ALA A 42 -19.59 0.61 2.34
CA ALA A 42 -20.38 -0.04 3.39
C ALA A 42 -21.21 0.96 4.23
N GLN A 43 -20.64 2.12 4.56
CA GLN A 43 -21.38 3.20 5.25
C GLN A 43 -22.58 3.68 4.42
N MET A 44 -22.43 3.68 3.10
CA MET A 44 -23.42 4.16 2.15
C MET A 44 -24.55 3.15 1.87
N GLU A 45 -24.37 1.88 2.24
CA GLU A 45 -25.45 0.89 2.20
C GLU A 45 -26.57 1.20 3.20
N GLY A 46 -26.24 1.86 4.32
CA GLY A 46 -27.22 2.31 5.31
C GLY A 46 -27.91 3.64 4.98
N GLN A 47 -27.57 4.27 3.86
CA GLN A 47 -28.13 5.55 3.41
C GLN A 47 -29.08 5.33 2.23
N GLU A 48 -30.13 6.15 2.12
CA GLU A 48 -31.06 6.14 0.98
C GLU A 48 -30.41 6.76 -0.27
N LEU A 49 -29.40 6.08 -0.82
CA LEU A 49 -28.80 6.42 -2.10
C LEU A 49 -29.44 5.62 -3.21
N THR A 50 -29.67 6.27 -4.35
CA THR A 50 -30.10 5.56 -5.55
C THR A 50 -29.00 4.62 -6.05
N PRO A 51 -29.35 3.48 -6.69
CA PRO A 51 -28.36 2.58 -7.28
C PRO A 51 -27.44 3.27 -8.29
N GLU A 52 -27.96 4.28 -9.00
CA GLU A 52 -27.20 5.09 -9.97
C GLU A 52 -26.11 5.91 -9.29
N THR A 53 -26.43 6.60 -8.18
CA THR A 53 -25.41 7.30 -7.38
C THR A 53 -24.36 6.34 -6.86
N ARG A 54 -24.75 5.14 -6.41
CA ARG A 54 -23.80 4.12 -5.95
C ARG A 54 -22.80 3.68 -7.03
N GLN A 55 -23.27 3.49 -8.26
CA GLN A 55 -22.40 3.15 -9.39
C GLN A 55 -21.45 4.27 -9.79
N MET A 56 -21.86 5.54 -9.65
CA MET A 56 -21.00 6.68 -9.98
C MET A 56 -19.84 6.88 -8.98
N MET A 57 -19.97 6.44 -7.73
CA MET A 57 -18.93 6.65 -6.71
C MET A 57 -17.74 5.71 -6.86
N GLN A 58 -17.97 4.47 -7.30
CA GLN A 58 -16.91 3.49 -7.48
C GLN A 58 -15.74 4.03 -8.33
N PRO A 59 -15.95 4.53 -9.57
CA PRO A 59 -14.86 5.07 -10.38
C PRO A 59 -14.25 6.36 -9.81
N MET A 60 -15.01 7.14 -9.04
CA MET A 60 -14.47 8.33 -8.37
C MET A 60 -13.47 7.93 -7.27
N LEU A 61 -13.84 6.95 -6.43
CA LEU A 61 -12.95 6.41 -5.38
C LEU A 61 -11.73 5.72 -6.00
N ASP A 62 -11.90 4.97 -7.10
CA ASP A 62 -10.78 4.34 -7.82
C ASP A 62 -9.79 5.37 -8.35
N SER A 63 -10.29 6.49 -8.88
CA SER A 63 -9.45 7.61 -9.33
C SER A 63 -8.69 8.27 -8.17
N MET A 64 -9.33 8.42 -7.00
CA MET A 64 -8.66 8.92 -5.80
C MET A 64 -7.54 7.97 -5.35
N CYS A 65 -7.80 6.66 -5.31
CA CYS A 65 -6.78 5.66 -4.96
C CYS A 65 -5.59 5.69 -5.93
N THR A 66 -5.86 5.78 -7.23
CA THR A 66 -4.81 5.89 -8.25
C THR A 66 -3.93 7.12 -8.04
N GLN A 67 -4.53 8.26 -7.69
CA GLN A 67 -3.78 9.49 -7.40
C GLN A 67 -2.94 9.38 -6.13
N VAL A 68 -3.45 8.78 -5.06
CA VAL A 68 -2.69 8.55 -3.82
C VAL A 68 -1.49 7.64 -4.11
N ARG A 69 -1.72 6.50 -4.79
CA ARG A 69 -0.66 5.57 -5.20
C ARG A 69 0.43 6.28 -6.01
N SER A 70 0.05 7.08 -7.00
CA SER A 70 0.98 7.81 -7.86
C SER A 70 1.87 8.79 -7.07
N ARG A 71 1.30 9.49 -6.08
CA ARG A 71 2.06 10.42 -5.23
C ARG A 71 3.11 9.70 -4.38
N VAL A 72 2.74 8.56 -3.80
CA VAL A 72 3.67 7.83 -2.92
C VAL A 72 4.72 7.04 -3.70
N SER A 73 4.43 6.61 -4.93
CA SER A 73 5.41 5.98 -5.83
C SER A 73 6.57 6.90 -6.24
N ALA A 74 6.42 8.21 -6.06
CA ALA A 74 7.50 9.16 -6.28
C ALA A 74 8.48 9.24 -5.10
N VAL A 75 8.16 8.63 -3.95
CA VAL A 75 9.01 8.64 -2.75
C VAL A 75 10.13 7.62 -2.91
N PRO A 76 11.41 8.01 -2.82
CA PRO A 76 12.51 7.06 -2.90
C PRO A 76 12.49 6.07 -1.72
N SER A 77 12.71 4.78 -2.00
CA SER A 77 12.81 3.75 -0.95
C SER A 77 14.00 3.93 0.00
N SER A 78 14.98 4.77 -0.39
CA SER A 78 16.11 5.17 0.45
C SER A 78 15.78 6.31 1.42
N HIS A 79 14.58 6.91 1.33
CA HIS A 79 14.19 8.00 2.22
C HIS A 79 14.06 7.46 3.65
N ALA A 80 14.58 8.20 4.63
CA ALA A 80 14.59 7.77 6.04
C ALA A 80 13.18 7.48 6.59
N LEU A 81 12.18 8.20 6.08
CA LEU A 81 10.77 8.03 6.45
C LEU A 81 10.01 6.96 5.64
N TYR A 82 10.65 6.28 4.67
CA TYR A 82 9.95 5.32 3.79
C TYR A 82 9.35 4.16 4.60
N GLN A 83 10.18 3.45 5.38
CA GLN A 83 9.73 2.30 6.15
C GLN A 83 8.75 2.68 7.28
N PRO A 84 8.97 3.77 8.04
CA PRO A 84 7.95 4.27 8.97
C PRO A 84 6.60 4.58 8.32
N ALA A 85 6.59 5.17 7.11
CA ALA A 85 5.35 5.41 6.38
C ALA A 85 4.65 4.11 5.94
N VAL A 86 5.43 3.11 5.47
CA VAL A 86 4.91 1.77 5.14
C VAL A 86 4.25 1.14 6.36
N ALA A 87 4.91 1.17 7.52
CA ALA A 87 4.39 0.60 8.77
C ALA A 87 3.08 1.28 9.22
N CYS A 88 3.03 2.61 9.18
CA CYS A 88 1.81 3.36 9.47
C CYS A 88 0.66 2.93 8.54
N MET A 89 0.85 2.92 7.22
CA MET A 89 -0.21 2.53 6.28
C MET A 89 -0.69 1.07 6.47
N GLN A 90 0.25 0.15 6.73
CA GLN A 90 -0.08 -1.26 6.99
C GLN A 90 -0.86 -1.42 8.29
N SER A 91 -0.47 -0.73 9.35
CA SER A 91 -1.16 -0.77 10.64
C SER A 91 -2.60 -0.27 10.52
N MET A 92 -2.81 0.83 9.80
CA MET A 92 -4.15 1.36 9.54
C MET A 92 -5.02 0.35 8.79
N ASN A 93 -4.46 -0.39 7.83
CA ASN A 93 -5.20 -1.39 7.06
C ASN A 93 -5.77 -2.54 7.93
N THR A 94 -5.24 -2.73 9.14
CA THR A 94 -5.75 -3.72 10.11
C THR A 94 -7.00 -3.27 10.87
N LEU A 95 -7.34 -1.98 10.80
CA LEU A 95 -8.47 -1.40 11.54
C LEU A 95 -9.83 -1.86 10.99
N THR A 96 -10.83 -1.78 11.85
CA THR A 96 -12.24 -1.98 11.47
C THR A 96 -12.76 -0.73 10.74
N CYS A 97 -13.82 -0.89 9.94
CA CYS A 97 -14.44 0.27 9.29
C CYS A 97 -15.06 1.25 10.28
N GLU A 98 -15.49 0.78 11.45
CA GLU A 98 -15.97 1.62 12.54
C GLU A 98 -14.84 2.54 13.05
N ASN A 99 -13.69 1.95 13.40
CA ASN A 99 -12.52 2.71 13.84
C ASN A 99 -11.98 3.66 12.76
N MET A 100 -12.13 3.33 11.48
CA MET A 100 -11.73 4.21 10.37
C MET A 100 -12.70 5.36 10.09
N GLN A 101 -13.95 5.23 10.52
CA GLN A 101 -15.01 6.22 10.26
C GLN A 101 -15.27 7.14 11.44
N ASP A 102 -14.75 6.80 12.62
CA ASP A 102 -14.76 7.69 13.76
C ASP A 102 -14.10 9.03 13.38
N ALA A 103 -14.75 10.13 13.74
CA ALA A 103 -14.33 11.49 13.41
C ALA A 103 -13.04 11.94 14.15
N GLY A 104 -12.37 11.02 14.84
CA GLY A 104 -11.09 11.23 15.51
C GLY A 104 -9.90 10.95 14.58
N GLU A 105 -8.72 11.38 15.01
CA GLU A 105 -7.48 11.02 14.34
C GLU A 105 -7.28 9.51 14.47
N ILE A 106 -7.10 8.82 13.34
CA ILE A 106 -6.80 7.39 13.34
C ILE A 106 -5.34 7.24 13.72
N VAL A 107 -5.12 7.02 15.00
CA VAL A 107 -3.77 6.97 15.57
C VAL A 107 -3.46 5.52 15.94
N THR A 108 -2.68 4.87 15.08
CA THR A 108 -1.98 3.63 15.45
C THR A 108 -0.60 3.99 16.01
N PRO A 109 0.00 3.12 16.85
CA PRO A 109 1.35 3.36 17.36
C PRO A 109 2.38 3.61 16.25
N GLU A 110 2.25 2.94 15.11
CA GLU A 110 3.14 3.11 13.96
C GLU A 110 2.96 4.47 13.27
N CYS A 111 1.73 5.01 13.24
CA CYS A 111 1.48 6.34 12.72
C CYS A 111 1.97 7.44 13.68
N GLU A 112 1.86 7.24 15.01
CA GLU A 112 2.46 8.16 15.99
C GLU A 112 3.97 8.24 15.83
N GLU A 113 4.64 7.10 15.65
CA GLU A 113 6.08 7.06 15.42
C GLU A 113 6.45 7.78 14.12
N TYR A 114 5.71 7.55 13.04
CA TYR A 114 5.91 8.25 11.78
C TYR A 114 5.76 9.78 11.93
N GLU A 115 4.72 10.25 12.61
CA GLU A 115 4.47 11.68 12.85
C GLU A 115 5.55 12.35 13.70
N GLN A 116 6.06 11.64 14.72
CA GLN A 116 7.19 12.11 15.52
C GLN A 116 8.42 12.30 14.63
N LEU A 117 8.75 11.31 13.79
CA LEU A 117 9.89 11.39 12.87
C LEU A 117 9.73 12.50 11.81
N VAL A 118 8.52 12.73 11.30
CA VAL A 118 8.22 13.85 10.39
C VAL A 118 8.45 15.20 11.09
N SER A 119 8.00 15.32 12.35
CA SER A 119 8.13 16.54 13.14
C SER A 119 9.60 16.84 13.47
N GLU A 120 10.37 15.82 13.81
CA GLU A 120 11.81 15.93 14.12
C GLU A 120 12.67 16.24 12.88
N SER A 121 12.27 15.74 11.71
CA SER A 121 12.99 15.96 10.44
C SER A 121 12.76 17.35 9.83
N GLY A 122 11.88 18.17 10.41
CA GLY A 122 11.54 19.49 9.89
C GLY A 122 10.74 19.44 8.58
N ALA A 123 10.24 18.26 8.19
CA ALA A 123 9.41 18.04 7.01
C ALA A 123 7.94 18.48 7.22
N ALA A 124 7.58 18.87 8.45
CA ALA A 124 6.29 19.44 8.79
C ALA A 124 6.23 20.96 8.51
N ASN A 125 6.31 21.40 7.25
CA ASN A 125 5.91 22.73 6.80
C ASN A 125 5.60 22.77 5.29
#